data_AF-A0A2G9TTG9-F1
#
_entry.id   AF-A0A2G9TTG9-F1
#
_cell.length_a   1.000
_cell.length_b   1.000
_cell.length_c   1.000
_cell.angle_alpha   90.00
_cell.angle_beta   90.00
_cell.angle_gamma   90.00
#
_symmetry.space_group_name_H-M   'P 1'
#
loop_
_entity.id
_entity.type
_entity.pdbx_description
1 polymer ?
#
loop_
_entity_poly.entity_id
_entity_poly.type
_entity_poly.pdbx_seq_one_letter_code
_entity_poly.pdbx_strand_id
1 'polypeptide(L)'
;VFRHGDRAPMAGSTSRESESYYFRGKEQLTDKGLQQAYQLGLSLRRRYVDNGFLDARFLPSQVVFRSSPVERCLMTASAVASAMFNITEDGRPIAVPIFTVPKKDDFVCVPRLECPFVVREMAETLGVSKPLPTMHDAGLAVPQWFDDEARKEADHLLDLHDATISALLDSLGILKEALAPQGRPDFTAAIAFEVWRNDSGHYVKIFYRRGSSNDEFNEMMTSRLSCVGEEKCPLDEITKALEKFGSDAPQLLCE
;
A
#
# COMPACT_ATOMS: atom_id res chain seq x y z
N VAL A 1 -4.11 -4.97 1.84
CA VAL A 1 -3.00 -4.31 1.13
C VAL A 1 -2.43 -3.24 2.03
N PHE A 2 -1.11 -3.10 2.17
CA PHE A 2 -0.51 -2.05 3.01
C PHE A 2 0.77 -1.48 2.40
N ARG A 3 1.05 -0.22 2.72
CA ARG A 3 2.31 0.46 2.39
C ARG A 3 3.42 -0.02 3.31
N HIS A 4 4.67 0.02 2.84
CA HIS A 4 5.85 -0.19 3.70
C HIS A 4 5.93 0.86 4.84
N GLY A 5 6.79 0.58 5.82
CA GLY A 5 7.10 1.51 6.91
C GLY A 5 8.01 2.67 6.49
N ASP A 6 8.26 3.59 7.43
CA ASP A 6 9.19 4.71 7.29
C ASP A 6 10.56 4.25 6.77
N ARG A 7 11.11 5.02 5.84
CA ARG A 7 12.34 4.68 5.11
C ARG A 7 13.21 5.89 4.90
N ALA A 8 14.46 5.65 4.56
CA ALA A 8 15.38 6.68 4.11
C ALA A 8 14.88 7.35 2.80
N PRO A 9 15.21 8.64 2.60
CA PRO A 9 14.90 9.35 1.36
C PRO A 9 15.63 8.73 0.16
N MET A 10 15.14 9.06 -1.05
CA MET A 10 15.74 8.57 -2.31
C MET A 10 17.05 9.31 -2.65
N ALA A 11 17.16 10.60 -2.34
CA ALA A 11 18.38 11.38 -2.56
C ALA A 11 19.31 11.39 -1.31
N GLY A 12 20.42 12.12 -1.40
CA GLY A 12 21.48 12.13 -0.38
C GLY A 12 21.03 12.66 1.00
N SER A 13 21.67 12.14 2.05
CA SER A 13 21.60 12.73 3.39
C SER A 13 22.36 14.05 3.42
N THR A 14 21.82 15.04 4.12
CA THR A 14 22.42 16.39 4.22
C THR A 14 23.23 16.60 5.51
N SER A 15 23.18 15.67 6.47
CA SER A 15 23.88 15.76 7.75
C SER A 15 24.35 14.40 8.29
N ARG A 16 25.35 14.42 9.20
CA ARG A 16 25.88 13.22 9.87
C ARG A 16 24.84 12.53 10.74
N GLU A 17 23.94 13.29 11.35
CA GLU A 17 22.80 12.79 12.12
C GLU A 17 21.85 12.02 11.20
N SER A 18 21.59 12.55 10.00
CA SER A 18 20.77 11.88 8.98
C SER A 18 21.43 10.58 8.51
N GLU A 19 22.75 10.59 8.24
CA GLU A 19 23.50 9.38 7.88
C GLU A 19 23.47 8.32 8.99
N SER A 20 23.55 8.75 10.26
CA SER A 20 23.50 7.85 11.42
C SER A 20 22.10 7.25 11.60
N TYR A 21 21.03 8.03 11.35
CA TYR A 21 19.66 7.54 11.39
C TYR A 21 19.33 6.62 10.20
N TYR A 22 19.80 6.97 9.00
CA TYR A 22 19.63 6.22 7.77
C TYR A 22 20.82 5.26 7.50
N PHE A 23 21.35 4.62 8.55
CA PHE A 23 22.57 3.82 8.48
C PHE A 23 22.50 2.60 7.54
N ARG A 24 21.28 2.13 7.22
CA ARG A 24 21.07 1.07 6.23
C ARG A 24 21.26 1.55 4.79
N GLY A 25 21.35 2.86 4.58
CA GLY A 25 21.45 3.48 3.27
C GLY A 25 20.13 4.02 2.75
N LYS A 26 20.19 4.61 1.55
CA LYS A 26 19.07 5.26 0.87
C LYS A 26 17.95 4.27 0.59
N GLU A 27 16.71 4.77 0.63
CA GLU A 27 15.48 3.99 0.44
C GLU A 27 15.24 2.80 1.37
N GLN A 28 16.18 2.49 2.26
CA GLN A 28 16.05 1.37 3.19
C GLN A 28 15.11 1.70 4.33
N LEU A 29 14.46 0.66 4.85
CA LEU A 29 13.55 0.77 5.98
C LEU A 29 14.32 1.26 7.22
N THR A 30 13.75 2.22 7.96
CA THR A 30 14.33 2.73 9.21
C THR A 30 13.89 1.86 10.39
N ASP A 31 14.52 2.05 11.56
CA ASP A 31 14.04 1.42 12.80
C ASP A 31 12.64 1.90 13.19
N LYS A 32 12.33 3.17 12.90
CA LYS A 32 10.97 3.69 13.02
C LYS A 32 10.01 2.95 12.09
N GLY A 33 10.41 2.67 10.85
CA GLY A 33 9.61 1.90 9.89
C GLY A 33 9.37 0.47 10.33
N LEU A 34 10.37 -0.19 10.90
CA LEU A 34 10.22 -1.51 11.53
C LEU A 34 9.22 -1.48 12.68
N GLN A 35 9.30 -0.47 13.56
CA GLN A 35 8.35 -0.32 14.65
C GLN A 35 6.93 -0.09 14.15
N GLN A 36 6.74 0.75 13.12
CA GLN A 36 5.42 0.96 12.52
C GLN A 36 4.85 -0.33 11.93
N ALA A 37 5.68 -1.11 11.23
CA ALA A 37 5.28 -2.40 10.65
C ALA A 37 4.90 -3.41 11.74
N TYR A 38 5.65 -3.46 12.83
CA TYR A 38 5.33 -4.29 13.99
C TYR A 38 3.98 -3.90 14.60
N GLN A 39 3.71 -2.61 14.78
CA GLN A 39 2.40 -2.13 15.28
C GLN A 39 1.25 -2.51 14.35
N LEU A 40 1.41 -2.35 13.03
CA LEU A 40 0.42 -2.82 12.06
C LEU A 40 0.14 -4.32 12.22
N GLY A 41 1.17 -5.14 12.41
CA GLY A 41 0.99 -6.58 12.63
C GLY A 41 0.26 -6.91 13.92
N LEU A 42 0.49 -6.19 15.03
CA LEU A 42 -0.31 -6.33 16.25
C LEU A 42 -1.78 -5.97 16.04
N SER A 43 -2.06 -4.96 15.21
CA SER A 43 -3.44 -4.55 14.88
C SER A 43 -4.17 -5.60 14.05
N LEU A 44 -3.47 -6.18 13.06
CA LEU A 44 -4.00 -7.30 12.29
C LEU A 44 -4.16 -8.56 13.14
N ARG A 45 -3.28 -8.79 14.12
CA ARG A 45 -3.41 -9.89 15.09
C ARG A 45 -4.70 -9.75 15.91
N ARG A 46 -4.91 -8.58 16.51
CA ARG A 46 -6.13 -8.27 17.27
C ARG A 46 -7.38 -8.43 16.42
N ARG A 47 -7.30 -8.02 15.14
CA ARG A 47 -8.43 -8.05 14.21
C ARG A 47 -8.78 -9.45 13.69
N TYR A 48 -7.80 -10.34 13.49
CA TYR A 48 -8.02 -11.61 12.78
C TYR A 48 -7.53 -12.86 13.49
N VAL A 49 -6.59 -12.76 14.42
CA VAL A 49 -6.00 -13.92 15.11
C VAL A 49 -6.61 -14.08 16.49
N ASP A 50 -6.68 -13.01 17.28
CA ASP A 50 -7.12 -13.08 18.67
C ASP A 50 -8.63 -13.39 18.81
N ASN A 51 -9.41 -13.20 17.74
CA ASN A 51 -10.82 -13.61 17.67
C ASN A 51 -11.03 -15.01 17.06
N GLY A 52 -9.95 -15.72 16.71
CA GLY A 52 -10.00 -17.08 16.17
C GLY A 52 -10.37 -17.17 14.68
N PHE A 53 -10.44 -16.06 13.94
CA PHE A 53 -10.67 -16.12 12.49
C PHE A 53 -9.49 -16.78 11.75
N LEU A 54 -8.26 -16.49 12.17
CA LEU A 54 -7.02 -17.15 11.76
C LEU A 54 -6.42 -17.90 12.97
N ASP A 55 -5.86 -19.08 12.71
CA ASP A 55 -5.19 -19.86 13.75
C ASP A 55 -3.87 -19.19 14.16
N ALA A 56 -3.69 -18.97 15.47
CA ALA A 56 -2.53 -18.28 16.03
C ALA A 56 -1.19 -18.98 15.74
N ARG A 57 -1.21 -20.27 15.37
CA ARG A 57 -0.01 -21.05 15.04
C ARG A 57 0.49 -20.82 13.62
N PHE A 58 -0.19 -19.99 12.83
CA PHE A 58 0.00 -19.81 11.40
C PHE A 58 -0.24 -21.09 10.61
N LEU A 59 -1.33 -21.12 9.85
CA LEU A 59 -1.62 -22.20 8.90
C LEU A 59 -1.46 -21.69 7.46
N PRO A 60 -0.56 -22.28 6.65
CA PRO A 60 -0.38 -21.88 5.25
C PRO A 60 -1.65 -21.98 4.40
N SER A 61 -2.64 -22.76 4.82
CA SER A 61 -3.95 -22.87 4.17
C SER A 61 -4.90 -21.70 4.46
N GLN A 62 -4.61 -20.87 5.47
CA GLN A 62 -5.47 -19.77 5.91
C GLN A 62 -4.96 -18.39 5.50
N VAL A 63 -3.64 -18.21 5.39
CA VAL A 63 -3.04 -16.89 5.15
C VAL A 63 -1.77 -16.98 4.30
N VAL A 64 -1.65 -16.05 3.37
CA VAL A 64 -0.48 -15.88 2.49
C VAL A 64 -0.02 -14.44 2.56
N PHE A 65 1.29 -14.23 2.75
CA PHE A 65 1.91 -12.91 2.67
C PHE A 65 2.62 -12.78 1.32
N ARG A 66 2.23 -11.78 0.53
CA ARG A 66 2.89 -11.39 -0.72
C ARG A 66 3.39 -9.95 -0.61
N SER A 67 4.58 -9.68 -1.12
CA SER A 67 5.18 -8.35 -1.12
C SER A 67 5.89 -8.03 -2.44
N SER A 68 6.06 -6.73 -2.71
CA SER A 68 6.99 -6.22 -3.71
C SER A 68 8.42 -6.70 -3.39
N PRO A 69 9.27 -6.99 -4.39
CA PRO A 69 10.60 -7.57 -4.16
C PRO A 69 11.62 -6.57 -3.60
N VAL A 70 11.24 -5.30 -3.42
CA VAL A 70 12.13 -4.29 -2.85
C VAL A 70 12.33 -4.54 -1.35
N GLU A 71 13.57 -4.44 -0.87
CA GLU A 71 13.99 -4.83 0.48
C GLU A 71 13.13 -4.18 1.58
N ARG A 72 12.83 -2.87 1.48
CA ARG A 72 11.93 -2.19 2.44
C ARG A 72 10.54 -2.81 2.56
N CYS A 73 9.99 -3.32 1.46
CA CYS A 73 8.67 -3.95 1.42
C CYS A 73 8.74 -5.38 1.99
N LEU A 74 9.79 -6.14 1.67
CA LEU A 74 10.03 -7.47 2.25
C LEU A 74 10.25 -7.40 3.76
N MET A 75 11.07 -6.44 4.23
CA MET A 75 11.32 -6.20 5.66
C MET A 75 10.04 -5.77 6.39
N THR A 76 9.24 -4.87 5.80
CA THR A 76 7.94 -4.47 6.37
C THR A 76 7.01 -5.68 6.49
N ALA A 77 6.83 -6.46 5.41
CA ALA A 77 5.96 -7.62 5.41
C ALA A 77 6.40 -8.68 6.44
N SER A 78 7.72 -8.89 6.57
CA SER A 78 8.30 -9.81 7.56
C SER A 78 8.00 -9.34 8.98
N ALA A 79 8.16 -8.04 9.27
CA ALA A 79 7.86 -7.47 10.59
C ALA A 79 6.36 -7.54 10.94
N VAL A 80 5.48 -7.24 9.99
CA VAL A 80 4.02 -7.40 10.14
C VAL A 80 3.67 -8.86 10.45
N ALA A 81 4.20 -9.79 9.64
CA ALA A 81 3.89 -11.21 9.76
C ALA A 81 4.39 -11.80 11.09
N SER A 82 5.59 -11.41 11.52
CA SER A 82 6.18 -11.84 12.79
C SER A 82 5.43 -11.30 14.01
N ALA A 83 4.81 -10.12 13.89
CA ALA A 83 3.95 -9.56 14.93
C ALA A 83 2.56 -10.21 14.96
N MET A 84 2.01 -10.60 13.80
CA MET A 84 0.77 -11.38 13.73
C MET A 84 0.95 -12.78 14.32
N PHE A 85 2.00 -13.49 13.90
CA PHE A 85 2.27 -14.87 14.24
C PHE A 85 3.70 -14.98 14.79
N ASN A 86 3.83 -15.04 16.11
CA ASN A 86 5.13 -14.86 16.79
C ASN A 86 5.68 -16.12 17.44
N ILE A 87 4.83 -17.06 17.88
CA ILE A 87 5.27 -18.24 18.63
C ILE A 87 4.50 -19.51 18.22
N THR A 88 5.21 -20.64 18.19
CA THR A 88 4.61 -21.98 18.20
C THR A 88 3.93 -22.27 19.55
N GLU A 89 3.17 -23.38 19.63
CA GLU A 89 2.61 -23.85 20.90
C GLU A 89 3.67 -24.05 22.01
N ASP A 90 4.90 -24.45 21.65
CA ASP A 90 6.02 -24.61 22.57
C ASP A 90 6.89 -23.35 22.74
N GLY A 91 6.42 -22.19 22.27
CA GLY A 91 7.04 -20.89 22.52
C GLY A 91 8.23 -20.54 21.62
N ARG A 92 8.46 -21.27 20.52
CA ARG A 92 9.54 -20.98 19.57
C ARG A 92 9.13 -19.91 18.57
N PRO A 93 10.02 -18.98 18.18
CA PRO A 93 9.75 -18.06 17.10
C PRO A 93 9.42 -18.80 15.80
N ILE A 94 8.40 -18.34 15.09
CA ILE A 94 8.09 -18.83 13.74
C ILE A 94 8.54 -17.81 12.70
N ALA A 95 9.02 -18.31 11.56
CA ALA A 95 9.31 -17.50 10.40
C ALA A 95 8.16 -17.66 9.39
N VAL A 96 7.38 -16.61 9.22
CA VAL A 96 6.27 -16.60 8.26
C VAL A 96 6.83 -16.37 6.84
N PRO A 97 6.54 -17.24 5.86
CA PRO A 97 7.03 -17.08 4.50
C PRO A 97 6.41 -15.84 3.83
N ILE A 98 7.26 -15.02 3.22
CA ILE A 98 6.86 -13.87 2.39
C ILE A 98 7.17 -14.20 0.94
N PHE A 99 6.13 -14.27 0.11
CA PHE A 99 6.25 -14.52 -1.32
C PHE A 99 6.45 -13.21 -2.08
N THR A 100 7.22 -13.27 -3.16
CA THR A 100 7.44 -12.12 -4.03
C THR A 100 7.60 -12.57 -5.48
N VAL A 101 7.44 -11.63 -6.39
CA VAL A 101 7.61 -11.81 -7.83
C VAL A 101 8.71 -10.83 -8.28
N PRO A 102 9.63 -11.22 -9.18
CA PRO A 102 10.63 -10.29 -9.70
C PRO A 102 10.00 -9.00 -10.24
N LYS A 103 10.65 -7.85 -10.01
CA LYS A 103 10.07 -6.51 -10.25
C LYS A 103 9.46 -6.35 -11.65
N LYS A 104 10.13 -6.89 -12.67
CA LYS A 104 9.70 -6.83 -14.08
C LYS A 104 8.41 -7.62 -14.39
N ASP A 105 8.13 -8.64 -13.58
CA ASP A 105 7.01 -9.58 -13.76
C ASP A 105 5.89 -9.34 -12.72
N ASP A 106 6.08 -8.41 -11.78
CA ASP A 106 5.10 -8.13 -10.73
C ASP A 106 4.13 -7.02 -11.17
N PHE A 107 2.95 -7.44 -11.63
CA PHE A 107 1.86 -6.52 -12.01
C PHE A 107 0.89 -6.23 -10.86
N VAL A 108 1.16 -6.74 -9.65
CA VAL A 108 0.26 -6.58 -8.49
C VAL A 108 0.86 -5.64 -7.45
N CYS A 109 2.11 -5.85 -7.04
CA CYS A 109 2.72 -5.09 -5.94
C CYS A 109 3.67 -3.98 -6.42
N VAL A 110 4.05 -3.96 -7.70
CA VAL A 110 4.97 -2.97 -8.27
C VAL A 110 4.19 -2.00 -9.18
N PRO A 111 4.14 -0.71 -8.83
CA PRO A 111 3.62 0.33 -9.71
C PRO A 111 4.41 0.39 -11.02
N ARG A 112 3.73 0.34 -12.16
CA ARG A 112 4.36 0.32 -13.49
C ARG A 112 4.48 1.72 -14.07
N LEU A 113 5.28 2.60 -13.45
CA LEU A 113 5.42 3.99 -13.94
C LEU A 113 6.20 4.15 -15.25
N GLU A 114 6.80 3.07 -15.75
CA GLU A 114 7.38 3.03 -17.11
C GLU A 114 6.33 2.67 -18.17
N CYS A 115 5.12 2.26 -17.75
CA CYS A 115 4.03 1.86 -18.64
C CYS A 115 3.29 3.09 -19.18
N PRO A 116 3.26 3.32 -20.50
CA PRO A 116 2.61 4.50 -21.09
C PRO A 116 1.13 4.63 -20.73
N PHE A 117 0.42 3.50 -20.61
CA PHE A 117 -0.96 3.47 -20.15
C PHE A 117 -1.10 4.01 -18.72
N VAL A 118 -0.30 3.49 -17.78
CA VAL A 118 -0.35 3.93 -16.37
C VAL A 118 -0.02 5.42 -16.24
N VAL A 119 1.01 5.90 -16.95
CA VAL A 119 1.39 7.32 -16.91
C VAL A 119 0.26 8.21 -17.46
N ARG A 120 -0.42 7.77 -18.52
CA ARG A 120 -1.57 8.50 -19.08
C ARG A 120 -2.74 8.56 -18.11
N GLU A 121 -3.15 7.41 -17.57
CA GLU A 121 -4.23 7.32 -16.58
C GLU A 121 -3.94 8.19 -15.34
N MET A 122 -2.70 8.16 -14.85
CA MET A 122 -2.26 9.03 -13.75
C MET A 122 -2.34 10.51 -14.12
N ALA A 123 -1.90 10.90 -15.31
CA ALA A 123 -1.95 12.29 -15.76
C ALA A 123 -3.41 12.78 -15.88
N GLU A 124 -4.29 11.96 -16.45
CA GLU A 124 -5.73 12.26 -16.56
C GLU A 124 -6.39 12.39 -15.18
N THR A 125 -6.11 11.45 -14.28
CA THR A 125 -6.66 11.43 -12.91
C THR A 125 -6.20 12.64 -12.09
N LEU A 126 -4.95 13.05 -12.26
CA LEU A 126 -4.37 14.21 -11.58
C LEU A 126 -4.67 15.55 -12.28
N GLY A 127 -5.35 15.53 -13.44
CA GLY A 127 -5.62 16.74 -14.22
C GLY A 127 -4.36 17.40 -14.79
N VAL A 128 -3.29 16.64 -15.00
CA VAL A 128 -2.02 17.11 -15.51
C VAL A 128 -2.06 17.06 -17.03
N SER A 129 -2.27 18.22 -17.66
CA SER A 129 -2.51 18.37 -19.11
C SER A 129 -1.27 18.22 -20.00
N LYS A 130 -0.09 18.00 -19.43
CA LYS A 130 1.15 17.71 -20.16
C LYS A 130 1.69 16.36 -19.67
N PRO A 131 2.15 15.47 -20.57
CA PRO A 131 2.76 14.22 -20.13
C PRO A 131 3.85 14.56 -19.12
N LEU A 132 3.74 14.00 -17.91
CA LEU A 132 4.84 13.99 -16.96
C LEU A 132 6.01 13.42 -17.76
N PRO A 133 7.07 14.20 -17.97
CA PRO A 133 8.19 13.68 -18.69
C PRO A 133 8.68 12.47 -17.91
N THR A 134 9.12 11.43 -18.63
CA THR A 134 9.89 10.36 -18.01
C THR A 134 10.85 11.02 -17.04
N MET A 135 10.91 10.52 -15.79
CA MET A 135 11.77 11.09 -14.73
C MET A 135 13.24 11.25 -15.16
N HIS A 136 13.59 10.73 -16.35
CA HIS A 136 14.90 10.79 -16.98
C HIS A 136 15.09 11.85 -18.09
N ASP A 137 14.06 12.36 -18.80
CA ASP A 137 14.32 13.05 -20.10
C ASP A 137 13.80 14.49 -20.29
N ALA A 138 13.15 15.16 -19.33
CA ALA A 138 12.79 16.57 -19.55
C ALA A 138 13.72 17.57 -18.89
N GLY A 139 14.70 18.01 -19.67
CA GLY A 139 15.23 19.37 -19.60
C GLY A 139 14.17 20.43 -19.95
N LEU A 140 13.01 20.44 -19.28
CA LEU A 140 12.04 21.53 -19.34
C LEU A 140 12.31 22.55 -18.23
N ALA A 141 12.29 23.83 -18.61
CA ALA A 141 12.41 24.96 -17.71
C ALA A 141 11.32 24.90 -16.64
N VAL A 142 11.76 24.65 -15.40
CA VAL A 142 10.95 24.69 -14.19
C VAL A 142 10.70 26.16 -13.82
N PRO A 143 9.53 26.52 -13.27
CA PRO A 143 9.31 27.84 -12.71
C PRO A 143 10.44 28.18 -11.74
N GLN A 144 10.85 29.45 -11.66
CA GLN A 144 12.04 29.88 -10.90
C GLN A 144 11.98 29.53 -9.39
N TRP A 145 10.78 29.22 -8.87
CA TRP A 145 10.52 28.78 -7.49
C TRP A 145 10.53 27.26 -7.31
N PHE A 146 10.63 26.48 -8.39
CA PHE A 146 10.67 25.02 -8.40
C PHE A 146 12.09 24.59 -8.81
N ASP A 147 13.03 24.90 -7.94
CA ASP A 147 14.45 24.61 -8.13
C ASP A 147 14.78 23.11 -7.95
N ASP A 148 16.06 22.77 -8.10
CA ASP A 148 16.57 21.40 -7.90
C ASP A 148 16.34 20.89 -6.47
N GLU A 149 16.09 21.79 -5.50
CA GLU A 149 15.83 21.48 -4.11
C GLU A 149 14.36 21.07 -3.93
N ALA A 150 13.41 21.82 -4.52
CA ALA A 150 12.00 21.45 -4.60
C ALA A 150 11.78 20.16 -5.42
N ARG A 151 12.57 19.91 -6.47
CA ARG A 151 12.59 18.63 -7.20
C ARG A 151 13.10 17.48 -6.33
N LYS A 152 14.20 17.68 -5.60
CA LYS A 152 14.70 16.70 -4.62
C LYS A 152 13.69 16.44 -3.50
N GLU A 153 12.95 17.45 -3.07
CA GLU A 153 11.89 17.33 -2.06
C GLU A 153 10.68 16.55 -2.59
N ALA A 154 10.27 16.79 -3.84
CA ALA A 154 9.21 16.03 -4.50
C ALA A 154 9.59 14.55 -4.71
N ASP A 155 10.83 14.28 -5.15
CA ASP A 155 11.38 12.92 -5.21
C ASP A 155 11.62 12.33 -3.80
N HIS A 156 11.84 13.15 -2.77
CA HIS A 156 11.86 12.68 -1.39
C HIS A 156 10.47 12.24 -0.90
N LEU A 157 9.39 12.81 -1.45
CA LEU A 157 8.03 12.67 -0.95
C LEU A 157 7.21 11.56 -1.64
N LEU A 158 7.52 11.21 -2.88
CA LEU A 158 6.82 10.19 -3.64
C LEU A 158 7.52 8.83 -3.50
N ASP A 159 7.10 7.99 -2.54
CA ASP A 159 7.30 6.56 -2.77
C ASP A 159 6.30 6.12 -3.82
N LEU A 160 6.80 5.45 -4.86
CA LEU A 160 5.98 4.84 -5.88
C LEU A 160 4.91 3.92 -5.29
N HIS A 161 5.18 3.26 -4.16
CA HIS A 161 4.21 2.38 -3.51
C HIS A 161 3.05 3.13 -2.83
N ASP A 162 3.16 4.46 -2.63
CA ASP A 162 2.03 5.32 -2.23
C ASP A 162 0.97 5.32 -3.33
N ALA A 163 1.40 5.20 -4.59
CA ALA A 163 0.52 5.09 -5.74
C ALA A 163 -0.32 3.81 -5.67
N THR A 164 0.16 2.70 -5.10
CA THR A 164 -0.66 1.48 -4.97
C THR A 164 -1.87 1.70 -4.06
N ILE A 165 -1.66 2.33 -2.88
CA ILE A 165 -2.76 2.63 -1.97
C ILE A 165 -3.68 3.70 -2.58
N SER A 166 -3.11 4.79 -3.10
CA SER A 166 -3.89 5.87 -3.70
C SER A 166 -4.70 5.40 -4.92
N ALA A 167 -4.10 4.64 -5.84
CA ALA A 167 -4.81 4.09 -7.00
C ALA A 167 -5.96 3.20 -6.56
N LEU A 168 -5.77 2.33 -5.56
CA LEU A 168 -6.83 1.46 -5.07
C LEU A 168 -7.97 2.27 -4.42
N LEU A 169 -7.67 3.30 -3.64
CA LEU A 169 -8.68 4.19 -3.06
C LEU A 169 -9.44 4.99 -4.14
N ASP A 170 -8.77 5.39 -5.22
CA ASP A 170 -9.39 6.11 -6.33
C ASP A 170 -10.28 5.21 -7.20
N SER A 171 -9.81 4.00 -7.50
CA SER A 171 -10.62 2.96 -8.15
C SER A 171 -11.87 2.63 -7.33
N LEU A 172 -11.82 2.80 -6.00
CA LEU A 172 -12.97 2.70 -5.10
C LEU A 172 -13.75 4.01 -4.93
N GLY A 173 -13.27 5.15 -5.43
CA GLY A 173 -13.96 6.44 -5.30
C GLY A 173 -13.98 7.01 -3.86
N ILE A 174 -13.07 6.54 -3.01
CA ILE A 174 -12.93 6.94 -1.59
C ILE A 174 -11.63 7.69 -1.29
N LEU A 175 -10.82 8.00 -2.31
CA LEU A 175 -9.51 8.65 -2.18
C LEU A 175 -9.55 9.91 -1.30
N LYS A 176 -10.46 10.84 -1.61
CA LYS A 176 -10.53 12.12 -0.90
C LYS A 176 -10.93 11.94 0.56
N GLU A 177 -11.89 11.06 0.84
CA GLU A 177 -12.36 10.76 2.19
C GLU A 177 -11.28 10.08 3.02
N ALA A 178 -10.67 9.02 2.47
CA ALA A 178 -9.65 8.24 3.16
C ALA A 178 -8.38 9.06 3.47
N LEU A 179 -7.97 9.95 2.55
CA LEU A 179 -6.71 10.69 2.69
C LEU A 179 -6.85 12.07 3.34
N ALA A 180 -8.06 12.62 3.49
CA ALA A 180 -8.27 13.90 4.14
C ALA A 180 -7.76 13.91 5.59
N PRO A 181 -7.18 15.01 6.09
CA PRO A 181 -6.86 16.26 5.37
C PRO A 181 -5.49 16.23 4.66
N GLN A 182 -4.66 15.24 4.95
CA GLN A 182 -3.25 15.18 4.54
C GLN A 182 -3.03 14.93 3.04
N GLY A 183 -3.99 14.30 2.36
CA GLY A 183 -3.93 14.06 0.90
C GLY A 183 -2.95 12.98 0.46
N ARG A 184 -2.32 12.22 1.37
CA ARG A 184 -1.45 11.07 1.04
C ARG A 184 -1.57 9.94 2.06
N PRO A 185 -1.33 8.68 1.69
CA PRO A 185 -1.24 7.56 2.63
C PRO A 185 -0.04 7.72 3.57
N ASP A 186 -0.21 7.47 4.87
CA ASP A 186 0.94 7.39 5.79
C ASP A 186 1.72 6.09 5.57
N PHE A 187 2.96 6.03 6.09
CA PHE A 187 3.66 4.76 6.22
C PHE A 187 2.81 3.74 6.97
N THR A 188 2.82 2.50 6.51
CA THR A 188 1.95 1.42 7.01
C THR A 188 0.43 1.65 6.89
N ALA A 189 -0.01 2.65 6.10
CA ALA A 189 -1.42 2.73 5.71
C ALA A 189 -1.88 1.40 5.11
N ALA A 190 -3.10 0.98 5.44
CA ALA A 190 -3.62 -0.31 5.03
C ALA A 190 -5.08 -0.23 4.58
N ILE A 191 -5.39 -0.94 3.49
CA ILE A 191 -6.76 -1.19 3.02
C ILE A 191 -7.06 -2.67 3.28
N ALA A 192 -8.18 -2.95 3.94
CA ALA A 192 -8.70 -4.29 4.14
C ALA A 192 -10.03 -4.45 3.40
N PHE A 193 -10.16 -5.56 2.67
CA PHE A 193 -11.42 -6.01 2.10
C PHE A 193 -11.84 -7.24 2.89
N GLU A 194 -13.03 -7.19 3.48
CA GLU A 194 -13.56 -8.28 4.29
C GLU A 194 -14.81 -8.82 3.63
N VAL A 195 -14.83 -10.13 3.39
CA VAL A 195 -16.01 -10.85 2.92
C VAL A 195 -16.69 -11.45 4.14
N TRP A 196 -17.90 -10.99 4.39
CA TRP A 196 -18.74 -11.45 5.48
C TRP A 196 -19.85 -12.35 4.92
N ARG A 197 -20.37 -13.25 5.76
CA ARG A 197 -21.45 -14.17 5.40
C ARG A 197 -22.59 -14.09 6.41
N ASN A 198 -23.82 -14.19 5.93
CA ASN A 198 -25.01 -14.42 6.72
C ASN A 198 -25.95 -15.41 6.00
N ASP A 199 -27.17 -15.58 6.51
CA ASP A 199 -28.18 -16.47 5.93
C ASP A 199 -28.62 -16.10 4.49
N SER A 200 -28.45 -14.84 4.10
CA SER A 200 -28.85 -14.31 2.79
C SER A 200 -27.72 -14.19 1.77
N GLY A 201 -26.47 -14.51 2.14
CA GLY A 201 -25.34 -14.59 1.20
C GLY A 201 -24.05 -13.96 1.72
N HIS A 202 -23.18 -13.57 0.78
CA HIS A 202 -21.90 -12.91 1.06
C HIS A 202 -21.99 -11.41 0.77
N TYR A 203 -21.39 -10.61 1.63
CA TYR A 203 -21.30 -9.16 1.47
C TYR A 203 -19.88 -8.68 1.76
N VAL A 204 -19.51 -7.54 1.20
CA VAL A 204 -18.17 -6.97 1.33
C VAL A 204 -18.19 -5.73 2.23
N LYS A 205 -17.14 -5.59 3.04
CA LYS A 205 -16.82 -4.37 3.77
C LYS A 205 -15.41 -3.94 3.45
N ILE A 206 -15.21 -2.64 3.28
CA ILE A 206 -13.91 -2.05 2.97
C ILE A 206 -13.50 -1.20 4.15
N PHE A 207 -12.27 -1.39 4.62
CA PHE A 207 -11.72 -0.62 5.73
C PHE A 207 -10.43 0.07 5.32
N TYR A 208 -10.23 1.27 5.83
CA TYR A 208 -8.97 1.99 5.72
C TYR A 208 -8.39 2.26 7.11
N ARG A 209 -7.13 1.87 7.29
CA ARG A 209 -6.29 2.23 8.42
C ARG A 209 -5.28 3.25 7.94
N ARG A 210 -5.26 4.41 8.59
CA ARG A 210 -4.43 5.54 8.13
C ARG A 210 -2.94 5.26 8.27
N GLY A 211 -2.47 4.76 9.41
CA GLY A 211 -1.05 4.56 9.68
C GLY A 211 -0.77 4.42 11.18
N SER A 212 0.47 4.64 11.61
CA SER A 212 0.82 4.56 13.04
C SER A 212 0.23 5.68 13.91
N SER A 213 -0.20 6.78 13.29
CA SER A 213 -0.86 7.93 13.93
C SER A 213 -2.32 7.65 14.31
N ASN A 214 -2.98 6.78 13.54
CA ASN A 214 -4.33 6.29 13.80
C ASN A 214 -4.40 4.82 13.36
N ASP A 215 -4.40 3.96 14.38
CA ASP A 215 -4.27 2.51 14.26
C ASP A 215 -5.62 1.80 14.02
N GLU A 216 -6.70 2.54 13.89
CA GLU A 216 -8.04 2.00 13.70
C GLU A 216 -8.35 1.69 12.23
N PHE A 217 -9.02 0.57 11.99
CA PHE A 217 -9.60 0.23 10.70
C PHE A 217 -11.00 0.83 10.62
N ASN A 218 -11.12 1.95 9.92
CA ASN A 218 -12.38 2.66 9.74
C ASN A 218 -13.10 2.08 8.52
N GLU A 219 -14.39 1.76 8.67
CA GLU A 219 -15.21 1.29 7.55
C GLU A 219 -15.42 2.44 6.55
N MET A 220 -15.17 2.18 5.28
CA MET A 220 -15.23 3.16 4.19
C MET A 220 -16.47 2.91 3.34
N MET A 221 -17.24 3.96 3.09
CA MET A 221 -18.38 3.92 2.17
C MET A 221 -17.91 4.38 0.79
N THR A 222 -18.06 3.52 -0.21
CA THR A 222 -17.67 3.84 -1.59
C THR A 222 -18.88 4.24 -2.41
N SER A 223 -18.85 5.47 -2.94
CA SER A 223 -19.86 6.00 -3.86
C SER A 223 -19.99 5.24 -5.19
N ARG A 224 -19.06 4.31 -5.48
CA ARG A 224 -19.09 3.48 -6.69
C ARG A 224 -19.96 2.25 -6.56
N LEU A 225 -20.32 1.84 -5.35
CA LEU A 225 -21.23 0.73 -5.15
C LEU A 225 -22.67 1.23 -5.14
N SER A 226 -23.58 0.49 -5.77
CA SER A 226 -25.01 0.82 -5.78
C SER A 226 -25.66 0.76 -4.39
N CYS A 227 -25.03 0.05 -3.46
CA CYS A 227 -25.44 -0.23 -2.08
C CYS A 227 -24.98 0.83 -1.05
N VAL A 228 -24.64 2.06 -1.47
CA VAL A 228 -24.14 3.10 -0.54
C VAL A 228 -25.18 3.40 0.55
N GLY A 229 -24.76 3.32 1.81
CA GLY A 229 -25.63 3.55 2.96
C GLY A 229 -26.44 2.33 3.40
N GLU A 230 -26.33 1.21 2.68
CA GLU A 230 -26.85 -0.07 3.15
C GLU A 230 -25.87 -0.71 4.15
N GLU A 231 -26.41 -1.40 5.15
CA GLU A 231 -25.60 -2.11 6.16
C GLU A 231 -24.79 -3.27 5.53
N LYS A 232 -25.22 -3.79 4.38
CA LYS A 232 -24.69 -5.01 3.76
C LYS A 232 -24.63 -4.87 2.25
N CYS A 233 -23.44 -4.61 1.72
CA CYS A 233 -23.24 -4.54 0.27
C CYS A 233 -22.94 -5.91 -0.35
N PRO A 234 -23.76 -6.44 -1.27
CA PRO A 234 -23.50 -7.74 -1.91
C PRO A 234 -22.12 -7.79 -2.59
N LEU A 235 -21.45 -8.94 -2.50
CA LEU A 235 -20.11 -9.13 -3.08
C LEU A 235 -20.07 -8.90 -4.60
N ASP A 236 -21.17 -9.16 -5.30
CA ASP A 236 -21.24 -9.00 -6.75
C ASP A 236 -21.17 -7.52 -7.16
N GLU A 237 -21.60 -6.60 -6.29
CA GLU A 237 -21.60 -5.15 -6.60
C GLU A 237 -20.18 -4.59 -6.66
N ILE A 238 -19.28 -5.03 -5.77
CA ILE A 238 -17.87 -4.61 -5.85
C ILE A 238 -17.17 -5.17 -7.08
N THR A 239 -17.52 -6.39 -7.48
CA THR A 239 -16.95 -7.02 -8.67
C THR A 239 -17.37 -6.25 -9.92
N LYS A 240 -18.66 -5.90 -10.05
CA LYS A 240 -19.18 -5.08 -11.16
C LYS A 240 -18.59 -3.67 -11.16
N ALA A 241 -18.49 -3.02 -10.00
CA ALA A 241 -17.99 -1.65 -9.90
C ALA A 241 -16.51 -1.55 -10.30
N LEU A 242 -15.73 -2.61 -10.07
CA LEU A 242 -14.29 -2.66 -10.36
C LEU A 242 -13.95 -3.33 -11.70
N GLU A 243 -14.92 -3.95 -12.39
CA GLU A 243 -14.72 -4.71 -13.63
C GLU A 243 -13.95 -3.92 -14.69
N LYS A 244 -14.30 -2.64 -14.87
CA LYS A 244 -13.64 -1.75 -15.85
C LYS A 244 -12.16 -1.47 -15.59
N PHE A 245 -11.67 -1.75 -14.38
CA PHE A 245 -10.27 -1.59 -13.99
C PHE A 245 -9.50 -2.92 -14.07
N GLY A 246 -10.18 -4.04 -14.29
CA GLY A 246 -9.57 -5.37 -14.40
C GLY A 246 -8.96 -5.64 -15.77
N SER A 247 -7.87 -6.40 -15.79
CA SER A 247 -7.28 -6.94 -17.02
C SER A 247 -6.62 -8.29 -16.74
N ASP A 248 -6.91 -9.28 -17.58
CA ASP A 248 -6.27 -10.60 -17.54
C ASP A 248 -4.90 -10.62 -18.25
N ALA A 249 -4.57 -9.55 -18.98
CA ALA A 249 -3.32 -9.41 -19.71
C ALA A 249 -2.70 -8.03 -19.48
N PRO A 250 -2.38 -7.66 -18.22
CA PRO A 250 -1.87 -6.33 -17.89
C PRO A 250 -0.55 -5.99 -18.59
N GLN A 251 0.23 -6.98 -19.02
CA GLN A 251 1.42 -6.80 -19.83
C GLN A 251 1.13 -6.12 -21.18
N LEU A 252 -0.01 -6.42 -21.82
CA LEU A 252 -0.40 -5.86 -23.12
C LEU A 252 -0.81 -4.40 -23.01
N LEU A 253 -1.15 -3.91 -21.81
CA LEU A 253 -1.47 -2.49 -21.58
C LEU A 253 -0.22 -1.60 -21.66
N CYS A 254 0.97 -2.19 -21.56
CA CYS A 254 2.25 -1.49 -21.51
C CYS A 254 3.09 -1.65 -22.78
N GLU A 255 2.55 -2.30 -23.81
CA GLU A 255 3.10 -2.39 -25.16
C GLU A 255 2.68 -1.17 -26.00
#